data_AF-A0A9E4UST8-F1
#
_entry.id   AF-A0A9E4UST8-F1
#
_cell.length_a   1.000
_cell.length_b   1.000
_cell.length_c   1.000
_cell.angle_alpha   90.00
_cell.angle_beta   90.00
_cell.angle_gamma   90.00
#
_symmetry.space_group_name_H-M   'P 1'
#
loop_
_entity.id
_entity.type
_entity.pdbx_description
1 polymer ?
#
loop_
_entity_poly.entity_id
_entity_poly.type
_entity_poly.pdbx_seq_one_letter_code
_entity_poly.pdbx_strand_id
1 'polypeptide(L)'
;MNETVGPDDVRTAAAACREALSGLVDLDWSRRAGGLDWSCRQTLEHIPGTQINYASQLALAAKERLPRARGGEDQLTVAELLLTVEVNAAILEHVLRAAPASARAFHAAGMADPSGFAAMGCDEVLIHTSDIAAGFEIDFKPPEDLCGRVLARLFPWAPTDVGHWDALRWANGRAALPGMGRQDENWRWHCAPLSEWDGQVARRT
;
A
#
# COMPACT_ATOMS: atom_id res chain seq x y z
N MET A 1 -4.94 23.09 -1.76
CA MET A 1 -4.74 21.74 -2.33
C MET A 1 -4.67 20.79 -1.16
N ASN A 2 -5.41 19.68 -1.15
CA ASN A 2 -5.32 18.71 -0.06
C ASN A 2 -3.91 18.09 -0.10
N GLU A 3 -3.05 18.49 0.84
CA GLU A 3 -1.67 18.02 0.94
C GLU A 3 -1.57 16.57 1.44
N THR A 4 -2.68 15.97 1.87
CA THR A 4 -2.75 14.62 2.42
C THR A 4 -3.40 13.62 1.46
N VAL A 5 -2.91 12.38 1.46
CA VAL A 5 -3.50 11.26 0.73
C VAL A 5 -4.98 11.08 1.10
N GLY A 6 -5.84 10.90 0.11
CA GLY A 6 -7.29 10.83 0.27
C GLY A 6 -7.97 9.68 -0.49
N PRO A 7 -9.32 9.65 -0.50
CA PRO A 7 -10.10 8.57 -1.10
C PRO A 7 -9.80 8.33 -2.59
N ASP A 8 -9.65 9.39 -3.38
CA ASP A 8 -9.38 9.32 -4.83
C ASP A 8 -8.00 8.72 -5.16
N ASP A 9 -7.04 8.88 -4.24
CA ASP A 9 -5.69 8.34 -4.41
C ASP A 9 -5.69 6.80 -4.41
N VAL A 10 -6.57 6.17 -3.62
CA VAL A 10 -6.71 4.72 -3.57
C VAL A 10 -7.17 4.17 -4.92
N ARG A 11 -8.11 4.87 -5.58
CA ARG A 11 -8.57 4.54 -6.94
C ARG A 11 -7.46 4.72 -7.96
N THR A 12 -6.67 5.78 -7.80
CA THR A 12 -5.52 6.08 -8.67
C THR A 12 -4.45 4.98 -8.57
N ALA A 13 -4.11 4.53 -7.37
CA ALA A 13 -3.17 3.42 -7.16
C ALA A 13 -3.68 2.12 -7.80
N ALA A 14 -4.96 1.79 -7.61
CA ALA A 14 -5.56 0.59 -8.20
C ALA A 14 -5.57 0.62 -9.73
N ALA A 15 -5.85 1.79 -10.33
CA ALA A 15 -5.77 1.97 -11.78
C ALA A 15 -4.35 1.76 -12.32
N ALA A 16 -3.33 2.30 -11.63
CA ALA A 16 -1.93 2.09 -11.99
C ALA A 16 -1.51 0.61 -11.91
N CYS A 17 -1.99 -0.12 -10.90
CA CYS A 17 -1.81 -1.57 -10.78
C CYS A 17 -2.42 -2.32 -11.97
N ARG A 18 -3.69 -2.04 -12.29
CA ARG A 18 -4.38 -2.65 -13.43
C ARG A 18 -3.66 -2.37 -14.74
N GLU A 19 -3.30 -1.10 -14.99
CA GLU A 19 -2.59 -0.70 -16.21
C GLU A 19 -1.29 -1.48 -16.39
N ALA A 20 -0.49 -1.59 -15.32
CA ALA A 20 0.80 -2.27 -15.37
C ALA A 20 0.69 -3.79 -15.61
N LEU A 21 -0.37 -4.43 -15.12
CA LEU A 21 -0.43 -5.90 -15.01
C LEU A 21 -1.44 -6.58 -15.94
N SER A 22 -2.39 -5.83 -16.53
CA SER A 22 -3.46 -6.42 -17.36
C SER A 22 -2.95 -7.18 -18.59
N GLY A 23 -1.81 -6.77 -19.16
CA GLY A 23 -1.20 -7.46 -20.30
C GLY A 23 -0.54 -8.79 -19.96
N LEU A 24 -0.49 -9.18 -18.68
CA LEU A 24 0.27 -10.33 -18.19
C LEU A 24 -0.62 -11.48 -17.70
N VAL A 25 -1.95 -11.35 -17.78
CA VAL A 25 -2.91 -12.26 -17.14
C VAL A 25 -2.80 -13.71 -17.59
N ASP A 26 -2.33 -13.95 -18.82
CA ASP A 26 -2.17 -15.28 -19.42
C ASP A 26 -0.77 -15.88 -19.20
N LEU A 27 0.13 -15.17 -18.51
CA LEU A 27 1.48 -15.66 -18.21
C LEU A 27 1.49 -16.57 -16.97
N ASP A 28 2.64 -17.17 -16.69
CA ASP A 28 2.84 -17.93 -15.45
C ASP A 28 3.07 -16.97 -14.26
N TRP A 29 2.11 -16.93 -13.34
CA TRP A 29 2.15 -16.12 -12.11
C TRP A 29 2.73 -16.86 -10.89
N SER A 30 3.18 -18.11 -11.05
CA SER A 30 3.84 -18.87 -9.98
C SER A 30 5.28 -18.42 -9.71
N ARG A 31 5.88 -17.67 -10.64
CA ARG A 31 7.20 -17.05 -10.52
C ARG A 31 7.27 -16.05 -9.35
N ARG A 32 8.47 -15.85 -8.80
CA ARG A 32 8.72 -14.97 -7.64
C ARG A 32 8.42 -13.50 -7.96
N ALA A 33 7.82 -12.79 -7.00
CA ALA A 33 7.57 -11.35 -7.08
C ALA A 33 8.82 -10.57 -6.65
N GLY A 34 9.72 -10.30 -7.60
CA GLY A 34 10.94 -9.54 -7.36
C GLY A 34 11.79 -10.19 -6.25
N GLY A 35 12.10 -9.41 -5.20
CA GLY A 35 12.87 -9.87 -4.05
C GLY A 35 12.07 -10.63 -2.99
N LEU A 36 10.73 -10.72 -3.11
CA LEU A 36 9.88 -11.38 -2.11
C LEU A 36 9.98 -12.91 -2.19
N ASP A 37 9.66 -13.58 -1.09
CA ASP A 37 9.48 -15.04 -1.06
C ASP A 37 8.15 -15.51 -1.66
N TRP A 38 7.22 -14.58 -1.87
CA TRP A 38 5.93 -14.84 -2.48
C TRP A 38 6.01 -14.88 -4.00
N SER A 39 5.15 -15.68 -4.61
CA SER A 39 4.91 -15.62 -6.06
C SER A 39 4.19 -14.33 -6.44
N CYS A 40 4.25 -13.95 -7.72
CA CYS A 40 3.45 -12.85 -8.26
C CYS A 40 1.96 -13.04 -7.94
N ARG A 41 1.46 -14.28 -8.04
CA ARG A 41 0.08 -14.64 -7.69
C ARG A 41 -0.24 -14.36 -6.23
N GLN A 42 0.59 -14.86 -5.30
CA GLN A 42 0.38 -14.67 -3.86
C GLN A 42 0.43 -13.18 -3.47
N THR A 43 1.35 -12.43 -4.08
CA THR A 43 1.44 -10.98 -3.90
C THR A 43 0.18 -10.27 -4.42
N LEU A 44 -0.36 -10.69 -5.56
CA LEU A 44 -1.61 -10.14 -6.09
C LEU A 44 -2.82 -10.47 -5.21
N GLU A 45 -2.89 -11.66 -4.62
CA GLU A 45 -3.95 -12.06 -3.69
C GLU A 45 -3.92 -11.22 -2.39
N HIS A 46 -2.72 -10.81 -1.95
CA HIS A 46 -2.55 -9.99 -0.75
C HIS A 46 -3.10 -8.56 -0.91
N ILE A 47 -2.85 -7.92 -2.06
CA ILE A 47 -3.24 -6.51 -2.32
C ILE A 47 -4.74 -6.23 -2.02
N PRO A 48 -5.72 -6.92 -2.63
CA PRO A 48 -7.13 -6.65 -2.33
C PRO A 48 -7.49 -6.99 -0.87
N GLY A 49 -6.80 -7.96 -0.28
CA GLY A 49 -6.95 -8.35 1.12
C GLY A 49 -6.58 -7.24 2.11
N THR A 50 -5.60 -6.39 1.78
CA THR A 50 -5.27 -5.22 2.61
C THR A 50 -6.32 -4.14 2.52
N GLN A 51 -6.82 -3.83 1.31
CA GLN A 51 -7.84 -2.81 1.09
C GLN A 51 -9.13 -3.12 1.88
N ILE A 52 -9.64 -4.36 1.80
CA ILE A 52 -10.87 -4.75 2.51
C ILE A 52 -10.68 -4.78 4.02
N ASN A 53 -9.48 -5.16 4.49
CA ASN A 53 -9.14 -5.11 5.91
C ASN A 53 -9.16 -3.65 6.42
N TYR A 54 -8.52 -2.73 5.71
CA TYR A 54 -8.52 -1.30 6.06
C TYR A 54 -9.94 -0.71 6.05
N ALA A 55 -10.73 -1.04 5.03
CA ALA A 55 -12.12 -0.61 4.94
C ALA A 55 -12.93 -1.11 6.14
N SER A 56 -12.77 -2.39 6.51
CA SER A 56 -13.47 -2.99 7.65
C SER A 56 -13.09 -2.35 8.98
N GLN A 57 -11.78 -2.14 9.21
CA GLN A 57 -11.27 -1.52 10.43
C GLN A 57 -11.82 -0.10 10.60
N LEU A 58 -11.77 0.70 9.52
CA LEU A 58 -12.22 2.08 9.56
C LEU A 58 -13.74 2.19 9.66
N ALA A 59 -14.50 1.35 8.94
CA ALA A 59 -15.97 1.35 8.98
C ALA A 59 -16.54 1.12 10.38
N LEU A 60 -15.84 0.33 11.21
CA LEU A 60 -16.23 0.08 12.61
C LEU A 60 -15.48 0.96 13.63
N ALA A 61 -14.61 1.86 13.17
CA ALA A 61 -13.69 2.61 14.03
C ALA A 61 -12.98 1.70 15.07
N ALA A 62 -12.61 0.49 14.63
CA ALA A 62 -12.26 -0.62 15.49
C ALA A 62 -11.06 -0.30 16.37
N LYS A 63 -11.11 -0.67 17.66
CA LYS A 63 -10.00 -0.45 18.61
C LYS A 63 -9.01 -1.60 18.66
N GLU A 64 -9.38 -2.74 18.10
CA GLU A 64 -8.60 -3.95 18.08
C GLU A 64 -8.63 -4.57 16.67
N ARG A 65 -7.83 -5.61 16.46
CA ARG A 65 -7.82 -6.35 15.20
C ARG A 65 -9.16 -7.04 14.98
N LEU A 66 -9.87 -6.67 13.92
CA LEU A 66 -11.05 -7.41 13.49
C LEU A 66 -10.66 -8.79 12.90
N PRO A 67 -11.56 -9.80 13.02
CA PRO A 67 -11.38 -11.06 12.33
C PRO A 67 -11.36 -10.86 10.81
N ARG A 68 -10.55 -11.65 10.10
CA ARG A 68 -10.49 -11.63 8.63
C ARG A 68 -11.28 -12.82 8.09
N ALA A 69 -12.36 -12.54 7.36
CA ALA A 69 -12.94 -13.54 6.47
C ALA A 69 -11.97 -13.74 5.28
N ARG A 70 -11.61 -14.98 5.00
CA ARG A 70 -10.75 -15.39 3.88
C ARG A 70 -11.36 -16.60 3.19
N GLY A 71 -11.13 -16.74 1.89
CA GLY A 71 -11.53 -17.91 1.12
C GLY A 71 -11.98 -17.59 -0.29
N GLY A 72 -11.65 -18.49 -1.22
CA GLY A 72 -12.02 -18.42 -2.63
C GLY A 72 -11.01 -17.68 -3.51
N GLU A 73 -9.95 -17.09 -2.95
CA GLU A 73 -8.92 -16.38 -3.72
C GLU A 73 -8.16 -17.34 -4.66
N ASP A 74 -8.01 -18.60 -4.25
CA ASP A 74 -7.41 -19.70 -5.03
C ASP A 74 -8.29 -20.13 -6.22
N GLN A 75 -9.57 -19.76 -6.22
CA GLN A 75 -10.52 -20.07 -7.29
C GLN A 75 -10.64 -18.97 -8.34
N LEU A 76 -10.10 -17.77 -8.05
CA LEU A 76 -10.14 -16.64 -8.98
C LEU A 76 -9.07 -16.77 -10.08
N THR A 77 -9.37 -16.31 -11.27
CA THR A 77 -8.35 -16.06 -12.30
C THR A 77 -7.51 -14.82 -11.93
N VAL A 78 -6.35 -14.65 -12.57
CA VAL A 78 -5.54 -13.43 -12.38
C VAL A 78 -6.32 -12.17 -12.79
N ALA A 79 -7.09 -12.25 -13.88
CA ALA A 79 -7.92 -11.14 -14.32
C ALA A 79 -8.99 -10.77 -13.28
N GLU A 80 -9.63 -11.75 -12.64
CA GLU A 80 -10.59 -11.53 -11.55
C GLU A 80 -9.93 -10.99 -10.28
N LEU A 81 -8.71 -11.41 -9.97
CA LEU A 81 -7.94 -10.81 -8.86
C LEU A 81 -7.59 -9.35 -9.13
N LEU A 82 -7.16 -8.99 -10.35
CA LEU A 82 -6.93 -7.58 -10.73
C LEU A 82 -8.21 -6.75 -10.63
N LEU A 83 -9.36 -7.31 -11.05
CA LEU A 83 -10.65 -6.67 -10.84
C LEU A 83 -10.96 -6.50 -9.34
N THR A 84 -10.61 -7.50 -8.52
CA THR A 84 -10.82 -7.44 -7.06
C THR A 84 -9.97 -6.34 -6.40
N VAL A 85 -8.78 -6.03 -6.92
CA VAL A 85 -7.99 -4.86 -6.49
C VAL A 85 -8.80 -3.58 -6.67
N GLU A 86 -9.41 -3.37 -7.84
CA GLU A 86 -10.24 -2.19 -8.10
C GLU A 86 -11.52 -2.17 -7.26
N VAL A 87 -12.19 -3.32 -7.10
CA VAL A 87 -13.41 -3.44 -6.29
C VAL A 87 -13.12 -3.06 -4.84
N ASN A 88 -12.10 -3.65 -4.23
CA ASN A 88 -11.79 -3.39 -2.82
C ASN A 88 -11.20 -1.99 -2.60
N ALA A 89 -10.47 -1.44 -3.59
CA ALA A 89 -10.09 -0.04 -3.60
C ALA A 89 -11.31 0.91 -3.64
N ALA A 90 -12.36 0.57 -4.41
CA ALA A 90 -13.63 1.32 -4.41
C ALA A 90 -14.31 1.29 -3.04
N ILE A 91 -14.37 0.10 -2.42
CA ILE A 91 -14.97 -0.06 -1.09
C ILE A 91 -14.22 0.77 -0.06
N LEU A 92 -12.88 0.70 -0.06
CA LEU A 92 -12.06 1.53 0.84
C LEU A 92 -12.27 3.02 0.57
N GLU A 93 -12.29 3.46 -0.68
CA GLU A 93 -12.58 4.85 -1.06
C GLU A 93 -13.92 5.33 -0.50
N HIS A 94 -15.00 4.56 -0.66
CA HIS A 94 -16.31 4.91 -0.11
C HIS A 94 -16.31 4.99 1.43
N VAL A 95 -15.64 4.05 2.11
CA VAL A 95 -15.51 4.09 3.57
C VAL A 95 -14.71 5.32 4.00
N LEU A 96 -13.62 5.65 3.30
CA LEU A 96 -12.81 6.84 3.58
C LEU A 96 -13.61 8.14 3.42
N ARG A 97 -14.49 8.24 2.40
CA ARG A 97 -15.36 9.41 2.23
C ARG A 97 -16.42 9.54 3.33
N ALA A 98 -16.95 8.41 3.80
CA ALA A 98 -17.97 8.41 4.83
C ALA A 98 -17.39 8.62 6.25
N ALA A 99 -16.13 8.26 6.47
CA ALA A 99 -15.48 8.35 7.77
C ALA A 99 -15.29 9.81 8.22
N PRO A 100 -15.62 10.17 9.47
CA PRO A 100 -15.30 11.49 10.00
C PRO A 100 -13.77 11.64 10.14
N ALA A 101 -13.25 12.86 9.97
CA ALA A 101 -11.82 13.15 10.10
C ALA A 101 -11.23 12.78 11.49
N SER A 102 -12.08 12.74 12.52
CA SER A 102 -11.73 12.32 13.89
C SER A 102 -11.70 10.79 14.08
N ALA A 103 -12.09 10.00 13.08
CA ALA A 103 -12.07 8.54 13.17
C ALA A 103 -10.65 8.03 13.43
N ARG A 104 -10.53 7.02 14.28
CA ARG A 104 -9.29 6.27 14.54
C ARG A 104 -9.62 4.79 14.61
N ALA A 105 -8.90 3.98 13.85
CA ALA A 105 -9.05 2.53 13.86
C ALA A 105 -7.71 1.79 13.92
N PHE A 106 -7.77 0.57 14.41
CA PHE A 106 -6.60 -0.26 14.70
C PHE A 106 -5.88 -0.71 13.42
N HIS A 107 -4.57 -0.51 13.42
CA HIS A 107 -3.62 -1.22 12.58
C HIS A 107 -2.45 -1.72 13.45
N ALA A 108 -1.73 -2.74 13.00
CA ALA A 108 -0.59 -3.29 13.75
C ALA A 108 0.54 -2.26 13.96
N ALA A 109 0.61 -1.24 13.11
CA ALA A 109 1.57 -0.15 13.23
C ALA A 109 1.07 1.03 14.10
N GLY A 110 -0.17 1.01 14.58
CA GLY A 110 -0.78 2.09 15.39
C GLY A 110 -2.25 2.34 15.09
N MET A 111 -2.84 3.31 15.79
CA MET A 111 -4.22 3.77 15.55
C MET A 111 -4.25 4.76 14.39
N ALA A 112 -4.63 4.29 13.19
CA ALA A 112 -4.63 5.09 11.99
C ALA A 112 -5.89 5.95 11.86
N ASP A 113 -5.73 7.13 11.24
CA ASP A 113 -6.82 7.99 10.78
C ASP A 113 -7.19 7.69 9.32
N PRO A 114 -8.25 8.29 8.74
CA PRO A 114 -8.63 8.05 7.35
C PRO A 114 -7.47 8.28 6.37
N SER A 115 -6.69 9.35 6.52
CA SER A 115 -5.56 9.63 5.63
C SER A 115 -4.43 8.59 5.74
N GLY A 116 -4.24 8.02 6.93
CA GLY A 116 -3.29 6.92 7.18
C GLY A 116 -3.74 5.64 6.50
N PHE A 117 -5.03 5.29 6.56
CA PHE A 117 -5.57 4.14 5.82
C PHE A 117 -5.53 4.35 4.30
N ALA A 118 -5.81 5.56 3.81
CA ALA A 118 -5.68 5.89 2.39
C ALA A 118 -4.23 5.71 1.92
N ALA A 119 -3.27 6.24 2.69
CA ALA A 119 -1.85 6.12 2.37
C ALA A 119 -1.33 4.68 2.44
N MET A 120 -1.70 3.90 3.47
CA MET A 120 -1.34 2.47 3.55
C MET A 120 -1.96 1.69 2.39
N GLY A 121 -3.21 1.98 2.02
CA GLY A 121 -3.87 1.37 0.88
C GLY A 121 -3.13 1.63 -0.43
N CYS A 122 -2.68 2.87 -0.66
CA CYS A 122 -1.87 3.23 -1.83
C CYS A 122 -0.48 2.56 -1.79
N ASP A 123 0.21 2.59 -0.65
CA ASP A 123 1.55 2.01 -0.49
C ASP A 123 1.54 0.51 -0.79
N GLU A 124 0.59 -0.23 -0.20
CA GLU A 124 0.40 -1.67 -0.46
C GLU A 124 0.18 -1.95 -1.96
N VAL A 125 -0.68 -1.18 -2.64
CA VAL A 125 -0.94 -1.36 -4.07
C VAL A 125 0.32 -1.05 -4.89
N LEU A 126 0.96 0.10 -4.69
CA LEU A 126 2.07 0.56 -5.53
C LEU A 126 3.32 -0.30 -5.33
N ILE A 127 3.68 -0.60 -4.08
CA ILE A 127 4.88 -1.39 -3.78
C ILE A 127 4.72 -2.83 -4.27
N HIS A 128 3.58 -3.46 -4.01
CA HIS A 128 3.38 -4.85 -4.44
C HIS A 128 3.13 -4.98 -5.95
N THR A 129 2.58 -3.95 -6.61
CA THR A 129 2.61 -3.87 -8.08
C THR A 129 4.05 -3.84 -8.58
N SER A 130 4.94 -3.05 -7.95
CA SER A 130 6.37 -3.03 -8.30
C SER A 130 7.05 -4.36 -8.04
N ASP A 131 6.72 -5.06 -6.95
CA ASP A 131 7.27 -6.38 -6.63
C ASP A 131 6.86 -7.39 -7.72
N ILE A 132 5.59 -7.38 -8.14
CA ILE A 132 5.08 -8.22 -9.24
C ILE A 132 5.74 -7.86 -10.57
N ALA A 133 5.78 -6.57 -10.93
CA ALA A 133 6.36 -6.09 -12.18
C ALA A 133 7.84 -6.48 -12.28
N ALA A 134 8.60 -6.37 -11.19
CA ALA A 134 9.98 -6.85 -11.13
C ALA A 134 10.08 -8.36 -11.37
N GLY A 135 9.13 -9.15 -10.85
CA GLY A 135 9.01 -10.58 -11.13
C GLY A 135 8.83 -10.89 -12.62
N PHE A 136 8.20 -9.99 -13.37
CA PHE A 136 8.03 -10.06 -14.84
C PHE A 136 9.07 -9.26 -15.63
N GLU A 137 10.09 -8.70 -14.98
CA GLU A 137 11.14 -7.88 -15.61
C GLU A 137 10.60 -6.62 -16.30
N ILE A 138 9.51 -6.05 -15.76
CA ILE A 138 8.85 -4.84 -16.26
C ILE A 138 9.23 -3.65 -15.39
N ASP A 139 9.61 -2.55 -16.05
CA ASP A 139 9.88 -1.28 -15.38
C ASP A 139 8.57 -0.54 -15.09
N PHE A 140 8.01 -0.78 -13.90
CA PHE A 140 6.79 -0.10 -13.43
C PHE A 140 7.06 1.36 -13.05
N LYS A 141 6.28 2.28 -13.63
CA LYS A 141 6.32 3.72 -13.34
C LYS A 141 5.01 4.16 -12.67
N PRO A 142 4.98 4.27 -11.32
CA PRO A 142 3.79 4.76 -10.64
C PRO A 142 3.62 6.28 -10.80
N PRO A 143 2.44 6.84 -10.47
CA PRO A 143 2.24 8.29 -10.44
C PRO A 143 3.13 8.95 -9.37
N GLU A 144 4.15 9.70 -9.81
CA GLU A 144 5.20 10.27 -8.95
C GLU A 144 4.64 11.18 -7.83
N ASP A 145 3.64 12.00 -8.15
CA ASP A 145 3.00 12.89 -7.17
C ASP A 145 2.27 12.12 -6.06
N LEU A 146 1.68 10.97 -6.41
CA LEU A 146 1.04 10.08 -5.43
C LEU A 146 2.09 9.44 -4.53
N CYS A 147 3.20 8.96 -5.10
CA CYS A 147 4.32 8.44 -4.31
C CYS A 147 4.83 9.48 -3.31
N GLY A 148 4.94 10.74 -3.71
CA GLY A 148 5.35 11.84 -2.81
C GLY A 148 4.39 12.04 -1.64
N ARG A 149 3.08 12.06 -1.90
CA ARG A 149 2.06 12.19 -0.83
C ARG A 149 2.04 10.99 0.11
N VAL A 150 2.17 9.76 -0.42
CA VAL A 150 2.24 8.54 0.40
C VAL A 150 3.48 8.54 1.27
N LEU A 151 4.64 8.90 0.69
CA LEU A 151 5.91 9.01 1.41
C LEU A 151 5.81 10.00 2.57
N ALA A 152 5.36 11.22 2.30
CA ALA A 152 5.19 12.26 3.30
C ALA A 152 4.22 11.84 4.42
N ARG A 153 3.22 11.02 4.11
CA ARG A 153 2.20 10.59 5.08
C ARG A 153 2.64 9.42 5.97
N LEU A 154 3.34 8.42 5.43
CA LEU A 154 3.68 7.19 6.16
C LEU A 154 5.12 7.14 6.66
N PHE A 155 6.01 7.85 5.99
CA PHE A 155 7.45 7.83 6.22
C PHE A 155 7.99 9.26 6.38
N PRO A 156 7.52 10.04 7.35
CA PRO A 156 7.91 11.45 7.49
C PRO A 156 9.41 11.68 7.79
N TRP A 157 10.16 10.62 8.09
CA TRP A 157 11.62 10.65 8.24
C TRP A 157 12.38 10.35 6.94
N ALA A 158 11.70 9.99 5.85
CA ALA A 158 12.34 9.62 4.60
C ALA A 158 12.99 10.84 3.91
N PRO A 159 14.07 10.62 3.12
CA PRO A 159 14.70 11.70 2.36
C PRO A 159 13.74 12.31 1.35
N THR A 160 13.88 13.62 1.13
CA THR A 160 13.07 14.43 0.21
C THR A 160 13.89 15.03 -0.94
N ASP A 161 15.19 14.79 -0.94
CA ASP A 161 16.17 15.27 -1.94
C ASP A 161 16.43 14.25 -3.07
N VAL A 162 15.65 13.16 -3.10
CA VAL A 162 15.66 12.14 -4.16
C VAL A 162 14.25 11.99 -4.76
N GLY A 163 14.14 11.30 -5.91
CA GLY A 163 12.84 11.04 -6.53
C GLY A 163 11.87 10.35 -5.57
N HIS A 164 10.60 10.75 -5.57
CA HIS A 164 9.60 10.25 -4.62
C HIS A 164 9.41 8.75 -4.74
N TRP A 165 9.43 8.21 -5.97
CA TRP A 165 9.31 6.77 -6.14
C TRP A 165 10.53 6.01 -5.59
N ASP A 166 11.73 6.51 -5.82
CA ASP A 166 12.95 5.90 -5.28
C ASP A 166 13.00 5.97 -3.75
N ALA A 167 12.61 7.11 -3.17
CA ALA A 167 12.46 7.25 -1.73
C ALA A 167 11.41 6.28 -1.16
N LEU A 168 10.26 6.10 -1.83
CA LEU A 168 9.20 5.21 -1.37
C LEU A 168 9.62 3.73 -1.43
N ARG A 169 10.32 3.32 -2.50
CA ARG A 169 10.92 1.98 -2.58
C ARG A 169 11.97 1.77 -1.50
N TRP A 170 12.83 2.76 -1.24
CA TRP A 170 13.80 2.69 -0.15
C TRP A 170 13.12 2.61 1.22
N ALA A 171 12.12 3.43 1.48
CA ALA A 171 11.40 3.48 2.74
C ALA A 171 10.74 2.13 3.07
N ASN A 172 10.29 1.42 2.02
CA ASN A 172 9.78 0.06 2.08
C ASN A 172 10.87 -1.03 2.03
N GLY A 173 12.16 -0.70 2.00
CA GLY A 173 13.26 -1.67 1.98
C GLY A 173 13.49 -2.40 0.65
N ARG A 174 12.89 -1.91 -0.45
CA ARG A 174 13.03 -2.50 -1.81
C ARG A 174 14.24 -1.99 -2.57
N ALA A 175 14.81 -0.86 -2.17
CA ALA A 175 15.96 -0.26 -2.83
C ALA A 175 16.98 0.31 -1.82
N ALA A 176 18.24 0.44 -2.25
CA ALA A 176 19.24 1.24 -1.57
C ALA A 176 19.26 2.65 -2.17
N LEU A 177 19.55 3.67 -1.36
CA LEU A 177 19.81 5.02 -1.85
C LEU A 177 21.32 5.33 -1.81
N PRO A 178 21.86 6.08 -2.79
CA PRO A 178 23.23 6.57 -2.74
C PRO A 178 23.49 7.34 -1.43
N GLY A 179 24.58 7.03 -0.74
CA GLY A 179 24.97 7.70 0.51
C GLY A 179 24.20 7.28 1.77
N MET A 180 23.03 6.65 1.65
CA MET A 180 22.26 6.13 2.79
C MET A 180 22.26 4.60 2.90
N GLY A 181 22.48 3.88 1.79
CA GLY A 181 22.42 2.42 1.75
C GLY A 181 20.97 1.91 1.80
N ARG A 182 20.78 0.66 2.25
CA ARG A 182 19.45 0.06 2.45
C ARG A 182 18.83 0.57 3.75
N GLN A 183 17.51 0.69 3.76
CA GLN A 183 16.75 0.95 4.98
C GLN A 183 17.01 -0.14 6.02
N ASP A 184 17.08 0.26 7.29
CA ASP A 184 17.06 -0.64 8.46
C ASP A 184 15.86 -1.59 8.33
N GLU A 185 15.95 -2.87 8.75
CA GLU A 185 14.81 -3.81 8.65
C GLU A 185 13.78 -3.63 9.78
N ASN A 186 14.20 -3.02 10.89
CA ASN A 186 13.38 -2.77 12.07
C ASN A 186 12.63 -1.44 11.98
N TRP A 187 11.82 -1.29 10.92
CA TRP A 187 10.92 -0.16 10.71
C TRP A 187 9.46 -0.61 10.61
N ARG A 188 8.55 0.33 10.85
CA ARG A 188 7.12 0.22 10.54
C ARG A 188 6.61 1.57 10.04
N TRP A 189 5.47 1.59 9.34
CA TRP A 189 4.82 2.86 8.97
C TRP A 189 4.46 3.72 10.20
N HIS A 190 4.48 5.04 10.03
CA HIS A 190 3.75 5.97 10.91
C HIS A 190 2.31 6.14 10.41
N CYS A 191 1.44 5.20 10.79
CA CYS A 191 0.05 5.23 10.32
C CYS A 191 -0.88 6.13 11.17
N ALA A 192 -0.48 6.47 12.41
CA ALA A 192 -1.16 7.44 13.26
C ALA A 192 -1.18 8.83 12.59
N PRO A 193 -2.01 9.78 13.06
CA PRO A 193 -1.99 11.15 12.56
C PRO A 193 -0.59 11.73 12.53
N LEU A 194 -0.28 12.50 11.50
CA LEU A 194 1.07 13.03 11.32
C LEU A 194 1.47 13.97 12.48
N SER A 195 0.51 14.67 13.08
CA SER A 195 0.71 15.49 14.28
C SER A 195 1.15 14.71 15.52
N GLU A 196 1.00 13.39 15.52
CA GLU A 196 1.41 12.49 16.61
C GLU A 196 2.79 11.87 16.36
N TRP A 197 3.47 12.24 15.27
CA TRP A 197 4.83 11.80 15.03
C TRP A 197 5.81 12.49 15.99
N ASP A 198 6.68 11.71 16.63
CA ASP A 198 7.63 12.17 17.64
C ASP A 198 9.00 12.62 17.07
N GLY A 199 9.11 12.65 15.74
CA GLY A 199 10.34 12.99 15.03
C GLY A 199 11.35 11.84 14.91
N GLN A 200 11.00 10.63 15.35
CA GLN A 200 11.86 9.45 15.27
C GLN A 200 11.38 8.44 14.23
N VAL A 201 12.28 7.59 13.74
CA VAL A 201 11.90 6.46 12.88
C VAL A 201 11.01 5.51 13.67
N ALA A 202 9.81 5.21 13.16
CA ALA A 202 8.93 4.23 13.79
C ALA A 202 9.51 2.81 13.64
N ARG A 203 9.73 2.12 14.76
CA ARG A 203 10.36 0.78 14.81
C ARG A 203 9.38 -0.32 15.21
N ARG A 204 9.65 -1.59 14.84
CA ARG A 204 8.86 -2.72 15.33
C ARG A 204 9.22 -2.97 16.80
N THR A 205 8.20 -3.23 17.63
CA THR A 205 8.37 -3.63 19.04
C THR A 205 8.40 -5.14 19.16
#